data_AF-A0A0Q9QB72-F1
#
_entry.id   AF-A0A0Q9QB72-F1
#
_cell.length_a   1.000
_cell.length_b   1.000
_cell.length_c   1.000
_cell.angle_alpha   90.00
_cell.angle_beta   90.00
_cell.angle_gamma   90.00
#
_symmetry.space_group_name_H-M   'P 1'
#
loop_
_entity.id
_entity.type
_entity.pdbx_description
1 polymer ?
#
loop_
_entity_poly.entity_id
_entity_poly.type
_entity_poly.pdbx_seq_one_letter_code
_entity_poly.pdbx_strand_id
1 'polypeptide(L)' 'MDSTMIHVCLQTADAPTPEGHEVGERWVCSCGDHFVYREGYNRAGYPSLEWWPAPTVPQPRSAAKPARRGLLFGPRKG' A
#
# COMPACT_ATOMS: atom_id res chain seq x y z
N MET A 1 18.94 -2.33 2.30
CA MET A 1 18.93 -0.85 2.16
C MET A 1 17.49 -0.44 2.38
N ASP A 2 17.11 -0.33 3.64
CA ASP A 2 15.76 -0.01 4.09
C ASP A 2 15.46 1.46 3.78
N SER A 3 14.57 1.67 2.82
CA SER A 3 14.24 2.96 2.26
C SER A 3 13.84 3.98 3.33
N THR A 4 14.68 5.01 3.48
CA THR A 4 14.31 6.33 4.02
C THR A 4 13.35 7.08 3.06
N MET A 5 12.37 6.38 2.47
CA MET A 5 11.35 6.94 1.56
C MET A 5 10.09 7.40 2.30
N ILE A 6 10.22 7.69 3.59
CA ILE A 6 9.10 8.13 4.42
C ILE A 6 9.34 9.60 4.74
N HIS A 7 8.35 10.43 4.37
CA HIS A 7 8.25 11.91 4.43
C HIS A 7 8.62 12.72 3.18
N VAL A 8 9.55 12.30 2.31
CA VAL A 8 9.94 13.15 1.16
C VAL A 8 8.76 13.39 0.21
N CYS A 9 7.94 12.37 -0.06
CA CYS A 9 6.74 12.49 -0.90
C CYS A 9 5.69 13.44 -0.31
N LEU A 10 5.60 13.52 1.02
CA LEU A 10 4.69 14.42 1.74
C LEU A 10 5.18 15.88 1.75
N GLN A 11 6.39 16.15 1.26
CA GLN A 11 6.94 17.50 1.12
C GLN A 11 6.75 18.06 -0.30
N THR A 12 6.16 17.29 -1.21
CA THR A 12 5.89 17.72 -2.59
C THR A 12 4.67 18.65 -2.67
N ALA A 13 4.61 19.51 -3.68
CA ALA A 13 3.50 20.46 -3.86
C ALA A 13 2.13 19.79 -4.06
N ASP A 14 2.12 18.56 -4.58
CA ASP A 14 0.91 17.77 -4.81
C ASP A 14 0.51 16.93 -3.59
N ALA A 15 1.26 17.03 -2.49
CA ALA A 15 0.98 16.28 -1.27
C ALA A 15 -0.34 16.78 -0.64
N PRO A 16 -1.19 15.86 -0.18
CA PRO A 16 -2.40 16.23 0.53
C PRO A 16 -2.06 16.90 1.86
N THR A 17 -2.85 17.90 2.24
CA THR A 17 -2.77 18.54 3.55
C THR A 17 -3.31 17.59 4.63
N PRO A 18 -3.01 17.80 5.91
CA PRO A 18 -3.65 17.04 6.99
C PRO A 18 -5.12 17.45 7.20
N GLU A 19 -5.55 18.63 6.74
CA GLU A 19 -6.93 19.09 6.93
C GLU A 19 -7.89 18.54 5.87
N GLY A 20 -9.09 18.15 6.30
CA GLY A 20 -10.22 17.86 5.40
C GLY A 20 -10.30 16.43 4.86
N HIS A 21 -9.47 15.52 5.36
CA HIS A 21 -9.42 14.13 4.91
C HIS A 21 -10.11 13.17 5.89
N GLU A 22 -10.72 12.12 5.33
CA GLU A 22 -11.36 11.08 6.13
C GLU A 22 -10.37 9.98 6.51
N VAL A 23 -10.51 9.42 7.71
CA VAL A 23 -9.68 8.29 8.14
C VAL A 23 -9.89 7.10 7.20
N GLY A 24 -8.80 6.60 6.62
CA GLY A 24 -8.80 5.54 5.61
C GLY A 24 -8.69 6.05 4.17
N GLU A 25 -8.75 7.37 3.95
CA GLU A 25 -8.52 7.97 2.65
C GLU A 25 -7.13 7.62 2.12
N ARG A 26 -7.03 7.38 0.81
CA ARG A 26 -5.81 6.93 0.14
C ARG A 26 -5.34 7.98 -0.85
N TRP A 27 -4.05 8.27 -0.78
CA TRP A 27 -3.36 9.10 -1.77
C TRP A 27 -2.22 8.31 -2.40
N VAL A 28 -2.00 8.53 -3.69
CA VAL A 28 -0.89 7.92 -4.44
C VAL A 28 0.01 9.05 -4.90
N CYS A 29 1.26 9.04 -4.45
CA CYS A 29 2.24 10.01 -4.86
C CYS A 29 2.60 9.79 -6.35
N SER A 30 3.06 10.84 -7.03
CA SER A 30 3.54 10.76 -8.41
C SER A 30 4.67 9.75 -8.63
N CYS A 31 5.42 9.39 -7.58
CA CYS A 31 6.41 8.31 -7.61
C CYS A 31 5.82 6.89 -7.62
N GLY A 32 4.51 6.75 -7.39
CA GLY A 32 3.81 5.46 -7.30
C GLY A 32 3.67 4.90 -5.88
N ASP A 33 4.17 5.59 -4.86
CA ASP A 33 3.99 5.19 -3.47
C ASP A 33 2.59 5.51 -2.96
N HIS A 34 2.09 4.65 -2.07
CA HIS A 34 0.75 4.75 -1.52
C HIS A 34 0.80 5.25 -0.08
N PHE A 35 -0.11 6.16 0.26
CA PHE A 35 -0.29 6.70 1.59
C PHE A 35 -1.76 6.56 2.01
N VAL A 36 -1.98 6.43 3.31
CA VAL A 36 -3.28 6.37 3.94
C VAL A 36 -3.35 7.42 5.04
N TYR A 37 -4.41 8.21 5.05
CA TYR A 37 -4.71 9.11 6.14
C TYR A 37 -5.25 8.30 7.32
N ARG A 38 -4.51 8.25 8.43
CA ARG A 38 -4.91 7.46 9.60
C ARG A 38 -4.27 7.99 10.88
N GLU A 39 -4.79 7.51 11.99
CA GLU A 39 -4.11 7.63 13.26
C GLU A 39 -2.86 6.72 13.29
N GLY A 40 -1.75 7.27 13.75
CA GLY A 40 -0.49 6.58 13.95
C GLY A 40 0.27 7.18 15.12
N TYR A 41 1.50 6.70 15.35
CA TYR A 41 2.35 7.22 16.41
C TYR A 41 3.54 7.93 15.79
N ASN A 42 3.71 9.21 16.10
CA ASN A 42 4.85 9.98 15.65
C ASN A 42 6.16 9.45 16.26
N ARG A 43 7.30 9.99 15.82
CA ARG A 43 8.63 9.56 16.31
C ARG A 43 8.83 9.76 17.82
N ALA A 44 8.06 10.66 18.43
CA ALA A 44 8.06 10.90 19.87
C ALA A 44 7.09 9.97 20.64
N GLY A 45 6.38 9.08 19.95
CA GLY A 45 5.47 8.10 20.53
C GLY A 45 4.09 8.65 20.87
N TYR A 46 3.74 9.85 20.41
CA TYR A 46 2.41 10.42 20.60
C TYR A 46 1.48 10.05 19.45
N PRO A 47 0.18 9.80 19.72
CA PRO A 47 -0.80 9.59 18.67
C PRO A 47 -0.93 10.86 17.82
N SER A 48 -0.91 10.71 16.50
CA SER A 48 -1.18 11.79 15.54
C SER A 48 -1.98 11.30 14.34
N LEU A 49 -2.80 12.19 13.80
CA LEU A 49 -3.65 11.96 12.63
C LEU A 49 -2.95 12.55 11.41
N GLU A 50 -2.32 11.70 10.60
CA GLU A 50 -1.42 12.13 9.52
C GLU A 50 -1.47 11.18 8.33
N TRP A 51 -0.79 11.55 7.25
CA TRP A 51 -0.55 10.69 6.11
C TRP A 51 0.57 9.71 6.41
N TRP A 52 0.23 8.42 6.47
CA TRP A 52 1.18 7.34 6.72
C TRP A 52 1.41 6.51 5.46
N PRO A 53 2.59 5.91 5.27
CA PRO A 53 2.79 4.91 4.23
C PRO A 53 1.73 3.83 4.34
N ALA A 54 1.03 3.58 3.23
CA ALA A 54 0.06 2.51 3.16
C ALA A 54 0.81 1.20 3.40
N PRO A 55 0.35 0.36 4.33
CA PRO A 55 0.97 -0.94 4.54
C PRO A 55 0.86 -1.70 3.21
N THR A 56 1.94 -2.35 2.80
CA THR A 56 1.91 -3.22 1.63
C THR A 56 0.81 -4.24 1.85
N VAL A 57 -0.28 -4.13 1.09
CA VAL A 57 -1.36 -5.11 1.13
C VAL A 57 -0.70 -6.45 0.82
N PRO A 58 -0.76 -7.45 1.71
CA PRO A 58 -0.22 -8.76 1.40
C PRO A 58 -0.88 -9.22 0.11
N GLN A 59 -0.11 -9.28 -0.96
CA GLN A 59 -0.62 -9.78 -2.23
C GLN A 59 -1.13 -11.19 -1.94
N PRO A 60 -2.41 -11.52 -2.19
CA PRO A 60 -2.87 -12.89 -2.01
C PRO A 60 -1.95 -13.76 -2.86
N ARG A 61 -1.31 -14.76 -2.23
CA ARG A 61 -0.35 -15.67 -2.88
C ARG A 61 -0.90 -16.32 -4.15
N SER A 62 -2.20 -16.24 -4.37
CA SER A 62 -2.94 -16.67 -5.55
C SER A 62 -2.72 -15.82 -6.81
N ALA A 63 -2.09 -14.63 -6.71
CA ALA A 63 -1.83 -13.76 -7.86
C ALA A 63 -0.48 -14.05 -8.57
N ALA A 64 0.27 -15.07 -8.14
CA ALA A 64 1.33 -15.65 -8.95
C ALA A 64 0.70 -16.37 -10.15
N LYS A 65 0.72 -15.69 -11.30
CA LYS A 65 0.21 -16.09 -12.63
C LYS A 65 0.59 -17.53 -13.06
N PRO A 66 -0.09 -18.09 -14.09
CA PRO A 66 -0.32 -19.52 -14.28
C PRO A 66 0.94 -20.26 -14.75
N ALA A 67 1.66 -20.87 -13.82
CA ALA A 67 2.71 -21.82 -14.15
C ALA A 67 2.09 -23.18 -14.43
N ARG A 68 1.86 -23.45 -15.72
CA ARG A 68 1.90 -24.76 -16.38
C ARG A 68 2.31 -25.92 -15.44
N ARG A 69 1.35 -26.63 -14.87
CA ARG A 69 1.46 -28.07 -14.56
C ARG A 69 0.15 -28.57 -13.95
N GLY A 70 -0.46 -29.54 -14.61
CA GLY A 70 -1.57 -30.31 -14.06
C GLY A 70 -2.86 -30.16 -14.86
N LEU A 71 -2.86 -30.71 -16.07
CA LEU A 71 -4.06 -31.34 -16.63
C LEU A 71 -4.62 -32.31 -15.58
N LEU A 72 -5.51 -31.84 -14.70
CA LEU A 72 -6.23 -32.67 -13.72
C LEU A 72 -7.48 -33.33 -14.32
N PHE A 73 -7.68 -33.16 -15.63
CA PHE A 73 -8.64 -33.94 -16.39
C PHE A 73 -7.87 -34.71 -17.46
N GLY A 74 -7.54 -35.97 -17.16
CA GLY A 74 -7.14 -36.93 -18.18
C GLY A 74 -8.29 -37.15 -19.19
N PRO A 75 -8.00 -37.70 -20.38
CA PRO A 75 -9.03 -37.93 -21.40
C PRO A 75 -10.09 -38.90 -20.85
N ARG A 76 -11.34 -38.45 -20.75
CA ARG A 76 -12.48 -39.35 -20.54
C ARG A 76 -12.64 -40.16 -21.83
N LYS A 77 -12.38 -41.47 -21.76
CA LYS A 77 -12.96 -42.44 -22.69
C LYS A 77 -14.42 -42.65 -22.30
N GLY A 78 -15.32 -42.48 -23.26
CA GLY A 78 -16.74 -42.77 -23.22
C GLY A 78 -17.29 -42.57 -24.62
#